data_AF-A0A4U0U0E0-F1
#
_entry.id   AF-A0A4U0U0E0-F1
#
_cell.length_a   1.000
_cell.length_b   1.000
_cell.length_c   1.000
_cell.angle_alpha   90.00
_cell.angle_beta   90.00
_cell.angle_gamma   90.00
#
_symmetry.space_group_name_H-M   'P 1'
#
loop_
_entity.id
_entity.type
_entity.pdbx_description
1 polymer ?
#
loop_
_entity_poly.entity_id
_entity_poly.type
_entity_poly.pdbx_seq_one_letter_code
_entity_poly.pdbx_strand_id
1 'polypeptide(L)'
;MKLLFQLPPALRSSLLRLAPSRTFNQYTLKTPRAYTAHSQRTTDNRIDVDDMGKEKGDKSSFQLKVPKGTKDWEGKDMVIRDKIFSSITEVFKRHGAVTIDTPVFELKEILSGKYGEDSKLIYDLADQGGELCSLRYDLTVPFARWLAMNSSIQNIKRYHIAKVYRRDQPAMTKGRMREFYQCDFDIAGTYDPMLPDAEIIRITCEIFESLGWQGRYTIKINHRKILDGIFQVCGVPQDKLRTISSAVDKLDKSPWTEVRREMTEEKGLDADVADRIGEFVTKKGSRELLETLQKHEQLSTNESAKAGLADMDLLFTYLSTFDVLDRVSFDLSLARGLDYYTGVIYEVITEGSAPQTTEDQTSAKKQSKPVKPSSSNTDGDEDRSNDPTIGVGSVAAGGRYDNLVSMFSGKQQIPCVGISFGVDRIFSITKQRLAASPTAAPIRTNEVDVYVMAFGGKGFEGLLTERMQIAKRLWDAGIKAEFSWKVKPKLPQQFKAAESGGVPLAVILGEEELKAGMCKIKEMGLPDGHAEKEGVMVELRDLEGEVRRRISRPEGLAEGLKGVSLDAKTS
;
A
#
# COMPACT_ATOMS: atom_id res chain seq x y z
N MET A 1 43.47 17.27 -20.33
CA MET A 1 44.30 18.42 -20.80
C MET A 1 44.74 18.38 -22.27
N LYS A 2 44.37 17.37 -23.09
CA LYS A 2 44.68 17.36 -24.54
C LYS A 2 43.52 17.79 -25.48
N LEU A 3 42.40 18.29 -24.95
CA LEU A 3 41.26 18.81 -25.75
C LEU A 3 41.15 20.36 -25.78
N LEU A 4 42.08 21.10 -25.16
CA LEU A 4 42.00 22.57 -25.02
C LEU A 4 42.68 23.37 -26.16
N PHE A 5 43.18 22.69 -27.19
CA PHE A 5 43.92 23.32 -28.31
C PHE A 5 43.15 23.41 -29.63
N GLN A 6 41.87 23.03 -29.66
CA GLN A 6 41.04 23.10 -30.87
C GLN A 6 39.95 24.18 -30.85
N LEU A 7 39.94 25.07 -29.84
CA LEU A 7 38.91 26.12 -29.72
C LEU A 7 39.37 27.47 -30.30
N PRO A 8 38.47 28.23 -30.96
CA PRO A 8 38.76 29.56 -31.50
C PRO A 8 39.21 30.58 -30.42
N PRO A 9 40.00 31.60 -30.79
CA PRO A 9 40.62 32.55 -29.84
C PRO A 9 39.65 33.27 -28.89
N ALA A 10 38.42 33.55 -29.34
CA ALA A 10 37.41 34.27 -28.56
C ALA A 10 36.85 33.48 -27.37
N LEU A 11 37.01 32.15 -27.32
CA LEU A 11 36.53 31.29 -26.23
C LEU A 11 37.60 31.00 -25.16
N ARG A 12 38.86 31.40 -25.38
CA ARG A 12 39.95 31.22 -24.40
C ARG A 12 39.91 32.23 -23.24
N SER A 13 39.38 33.43 -23.46
CA SER A 13 39.40 34.50 -22.45
C SER A 13 38.33 34.38 -21.36
N SER A 14 37.25 33.61 -21.60
CA SER A 14 36.16 33.43 -20.62
C SER A 14 36.36 32.23 -19.68
N LEU A 15 37.26 31.30 -19.99
CA LEU A 15 37.50 30.09 -19.17
C LEU A 15 38.62 30.25 -18.11
N LEU A 16 39.33 31.38 -18.10
CA LEU A 16 40.41 31.69 -17.15
C LEU A 16 39.95 32.45 -15.88
N ARG A 17 38.65 32.70 -15.70
CA ARG A 17 38.11 33.47 -14.56
C ARG A 17 37.41 32.66 -13.46
N LEU A 18 37.41 31.33 -13.49
CA LEU A 18 36.73 30.49 -12.48
C LEU A 18 37.58 29.32 -11.98
N ALA A 19 38.73 29.60 -11.37
CA ALA A 19 39.49 28.61 -10.62
C ALA A 19 39.90 29.17 -9.25
N PRO A 20 39.43 28.62 -8.11
CA PRO A 20 39.97 28.95 -6.80
C PRO A 20 41.26 28.17 -6.55
N SER A 21 42.32 28.91 -6.27
CA SER A 21 43.60 28.50 -5.72
C SER A 21 43.46 27.81 -4.36
N ARG A 22 44.05 26.60 -4.20
CA ARG A 22 44.60 26.13 -2.91
C ARG A 22 45.70 25.09 -3.14
N THR A 23 46.84 25.39 -2.54
CA THR A 23 48.11 24.65 -2.52
C THR A 23 48.01 23.30 -1.81
N PHE A 24 48.54 22.24 -2.44
CA PHE A 24 48.77 20.92 -1.83
C PHE A 24 50.08 20.96 -1.03
N ASN A 25 50.01 20.69 0.28
CA ASN A 25 51.18 20.49 1.12
C ASN A 25 51.40 18.99 1.34
N GLN A 26 52.60 18.51 1.05
CA GLN A 26 53.04 17.14 1.27
C GLN A 26 53.19 16.85 2.78
N TYR A 27 52.58 15.78 3.27
CA TYR A 27 52.99 15.16 4.54
C TYR A 27 53.24 13.65 4.34
N THR A 28 54.48 13.28 4.60
CA THR A 28 55.05 11.93 4.68
C THR A 28 54.32 11.04 5.68
N LEU A 29 53.89 9.85 5.25
CA LEU A 29 53.37 8.78 6.10
C LEU A 29 54.53 8.01 6.75
N LYS A 30 54.68 8.12 8.07
CA LYS A 30 55.46 7.18 8.90
C LYS A 30 54.59 5.99 9.29
N THR A 31 55.12 4.78 9.10
CA THR A 31 54.57 3.48 9.51
C THR A 31 54.27 3.40 11.02
N PRO A 32 53.15 2.81 11.47
CA PRO A 32 52.95 2.50 12.88
C PRO A 32 53.57 1.15 13.27
N ARG A 33 54.32 1.16 14.37
CA ARG A 33 54.75 -0.03 15.12
C ARG A 33 53.54 -0.72 15.77
N ALA A 34 53.62 -2.05 15.83
CA ALA A 34 52.71 -2.90 16.58
C ALA A 34 52.65 -2.52 18.07
N TYR A 35 51.44 -2.49 18.64
CA TYR A 35 51.24 -2.49 20.09
C TYR A 35 50.12 -3.46 20.47
N THR A 36 50.46 -4.30 21.42
CA THR A 36 49.71 -5.38 22.06
C THR A 36 48.53 -4.85 22.86
N ALA A 37 47.38 -5.53 22.78
CA ALA A 37 46.17 -5.20 23.52
C ALA A 37 46.30 -5.58 25.00
N HIS A 38 46.11 -4.61 25.89
CA HIS A 38 45.70 -4.83 27.28
C HIS A 38 44.44 -4.02 27.55
N SER A 39 43.41 -4.73 27.99
CA SER A 39 42.10 -4.21 28.35
C SER A 39 42.19 -3.39 29.64
N GLN A 40 41.85 -2.10 29.57
CA GLN A 40 41.33 -1.36 30.73
C GLN A 40 40.20 -0.43 30.29
N ARG A 41 39.06 -0.59 30.96
CA ARG A 41 37.88 0.28 30.90
C ARG A 41 38.26 1.67 31.38
N THR A 42 37.95 2.70 30.60
CA THR A 42 37.71 4.04 31.11
C THR A 42 36.49 4.63 30.40
N THR A 43 35.60 5.13 31.23
CA THR A 43 34.37 5.86 30.93
C THR A 43 34.68 7.28 30.46
N ASP A 44 33.70 7.81 29.73
CA ASP A 44 33.40 9.23 29.55
C ASP A 44 34.14 9.98 28.42
N ASN A 45 33.38 10.33 27.38
CA ASN A 45 33.41 11.69 26.86
C ASN A 45 32.11 12.01 26.13
N ARG A 46 31.37 12.93 26.75
CA ARG A 46 30.14 13.58 26.29
C ARG A 46 30.41 14.36 25.01
N ILE A 47 29.43 14.34 24.11
CA ILE A 47 29.26 15.37 23.09
C ILE A 47 28.37 16.43 23.73
N ASP A 48 28.90 17.64 23.85
CA ASP A 48 28.16 18.81 24.35
C ASP A 48 27.06 19.18 23.34
N VAL A 49 25.82 19.15 23.81
CA VAL A 49 24.64 19.74 23.14
C VAL A 49 24.13 20.82 24.08
N ASP A 50 24.82 21.96 24.10
CA ASP A 50 24.33 23.18 24.73
C ASP A 50 23.54 23.98 23.68
N ASP A 51 22.21 23.82 23.70
CA ASP A 51 21.22 24.92 23.71
C ASP A 51 19.81 24.34 23.45
N MET A 52 19.18 23.84 24.51
CA MET A 52 17.72 23.66 24.61
C MET A 52 17.34 23.77 26.09
N GLY A 53 16.31 24.56 26.37
CA GLY A 53 15.94 25.05 27.70
C GLY A 53 15.86 23.99 28.81
N LYS A 54 16.21 24.42 30.02
CA LYS A 54 16.08 23.64 31.27
C LYS A 54 14.61 23.28 31.53
N GLU A 55 14.19 22.08 31.17
CA GLU A 55 13.05 21.42 31.83
C GLU A 55 13.55 20.48 32.93
N LYS A 56 12.91 20.59 34.10
CA LYS A 56 13.20 19.80 35.30
C LYS A 56 12.92 18.33 35.00
N GLY A 57 13.92 17.49 35.26
CA GLY A 57 13.89 16.07 34.96
C GLY A 57 12.77 15.30 35.67
N ASP A 58 12.01 14.59 34.85
CA ASP A 58 11.52 13.27 35.22
C ASP A 58 12.49 12.26 34.58
N LYS A 59 12.99 11.29 35.35
CA LYS A 59 13.78 10.18 34.79
C LYS A 59 12.80 9.21 34.14
N SER A 60 12.12 9.64 33.08
CA SER A 60 11.35 8.75 32.23
C SER A 60 12.33 7.76 31.62
N SER A 61 12.14 6.46 31.85
CA SER A 61 12.94 5.44 31.18
C SER A 61 12.79 5.63 29.66
N PHE A 62 13.91 5.77 28.96
CA PHE A 62 13.90 5.88 27.51
C PHE A 62 13.29 4.59 26.93
N GLN A 63 12.11 4.71 26.33
CA GLN A 63 11.41 3.60 25.70
C GLN A 63 11.66 3.64 24.20
N LEU A 64 12.41 2.66 23.68
CA LEU A 64 12.60 2.50 22.24
C LEU A 64 11.30 1.98 21.61
N LYS A 65 10.61 2.85 20.87
CA LYS A 65 9.38 2.51 20.14
C LYS A 65 9.20 3.42 18.92
N VAL A 66 8.46 2.92 17.94
CA VAL A 66 7.93 3.75 16.86
C VAL A 66 6.76 4.63 17.37
N PRO A 67 6.44 5.75 16.69
CA PRO A 67 5.27 6.55 17.02
C PRO A 67 3.97 5.73 17.03
N LYS A 68 3.02 6.11 17.89
CA LYS A 68 1.72 5.45 17.99
C LYS A 68 1.04 5.41 16.61
N GLY A 69 0.51 4.25 16.25
CA GLY A 69 -0.19 4.05 14.98
C GLY A 69 0.74 3.95 13.77
N THR A 70 2.05 3.76 13.97
CA THR A 70 3.03 3.49 12.91
C THR A 70 3.69 2.12 13.14
N LYS A 71 4.31 1.54 12.11
CA LYS A 71 4.92 0.21 12.18
C LYS A 71 6.10 0.10 11.21
N ASP A 72 7.16 -0.57 11.67
CA ASP A 72 8.23 -1.06 10.81
C ASP A 72 7.80 -2.34 10.07
N TRP A 73 8.14 -2.41 8.78
CA TRP A 73 7.78 -3.53 7.93
C TRP A 73 9.01 -4.39 7.65
N GLU A 74 8.90 -5.70 7.85
CA GLU A 74 10.04 -6.64 7.70
C GLU A 74 9.61 -8.03 7.22
N GLY A 75 10.59 -8.81 6.78
CA GLY A 75 10.43 -10.23 6.47
C GLY A 75 9.30 -10.50 5.47
N LYS A 76 8.45 -11.49 5.80
CA LYS A 76 7.34 -11.92 4.94
C LYS A 76 6.31 -10.81 4.70
N ASP A 77 6.16 -9.87 5.64
CA ASP A 77 5.19 -8.79 5.50
C ASP A 77 5.56 -7.86 4.33
N MET A 78 6.86 -7.57 4.15
CA MET A 78 7.34 -6.77 3.02
C MET A 78 7.13 -7.46 1.68
N VAL A 79 7.38 -8.77 1.60
CA VAL A 79 7.20 -9.54 0.36
C VAL A 79 5.75 -9.52 -0.11
N ILE A 80 4.81 -9.71 0.82
CA ILE A 80 3.37 -9.62 0.51
C ILE A 80 3.01 -8.21 0.07
N ARG A 81 3.49 -7.16 0.77
CA ARG A 81 3.26 -5.76 0.37
C ARG A 81 3.78 -5.46 -1.02
N ASP A 82 5.01 -5.86 -1.33
CA ASP A 82 5.63 -5.64 -2.64
C ASP A 82 4.86 -6.35 -3.75
N LYS A 83 4.34 -7.55 -3.48
CA LYS A 83 3.47 -8.25 -4.42
C LYS A 83 2.15 -7.51 -4.64
N ILE A 84 1.51 -7.01 -3.58
CA ILE A 84 0.29 -6.19 -3.68
C ILE A 84 0.55 -4.93 -4.52
N PHE A 85 1.62 -4.18 -4.22
CA PHE A 85 1.98 -2.98 -4.99
C PHE A 85 2.26 -3.29 -6.45
N SER A 86 2.97 -4.38 -6.74
CA SER A 86 3.29 -4.79 -8.10
C SER A 86 2.03 -5.13 -8.88
N SER A 87 1.13 -5.95 -8.32
CA SER A 87 -0.14 -6.30 -8.96
C SER A 87 -1.00 -5.05 -9.23
N ILE A 88 -1.13 -4.14 -8.27
CA ILE A 88 -1.87 -2.88 -8.45
C ILE A 88 -1.23 -2.03 -9.56
N THR A 89 0.09 -1.87 -9.52
CA THR A 89 0.83 -1.05 -10.49
C THR A 89 0.73 -1.61 -11.91
N GLU A 90 0.74 -2.94 -12.07
CA GLU A 90 0.57 -3.60 -13.36
C GLU A 90 -0.80 -3.29 -13.98
N VAL A 91 -1.88 -3.32 -13.18
CA VAL A 91 -3.22 -2.94 -13.66
C VAL A 91 -3.27 -1.45 -14.01
N PHE A 92 -2.74 -0.58 -13.15
CA PHE A 92 -2.71 0.86 -13.46
C PHE A 92 -1.97 1.16 -14.78
N LYS A 93 -0.83 0.52 -15.02
CA LYS A 93 -0.08 0.65 -16.27
C LYS A 93 -0.82 0.05 -17.48
N ARG A 94 -1.53 -1.07 -17.30
CA ARG A 94 -2.38 -1.68 -18.34
C ARG A 94 -3.46 -0.70 -18.84
N HIS A 95 -3.98 0.11 -17.94
CA HIS A 95 -4.95 1.16 -18.25
C HIS A 95 -4.31 2.48 -18.74
N GLY A 96 -3.01 2.50 -18.99
CA GLY A 96 -2.30 3.64 -19.57
C GLY A 96 -2.08 4.82 -18.63
N ALA A 97 -2.19 4.62 -17.32
CA ALA A 97 -1.93 5.68 -16.36
C ALA A 97 -0.44 6.01 -16.24
N VAL A 98 -0.14 7.31 -16.19
CA VAL A 98 1.20 7.82 -15.85
C VAL A 98 1.36 7.96 -14.34
N THR A 99 2.59 8.02 -13.84
CA THR A 99 2.84 8.26 -12.41
C THR A 99 3.23 9.71 -12.17
N ILE A 100 2.81 10.25 -11.04
CA ILE A 100 3.34 11.50 -10.47
C ILE A 100 3.78 11.23 -9.01
N ASP A 101 4.51 12.17 -8.44
CA ASP A 101 4.77 12.20 -7.00
C ASP A 101 4.70 13.64 -6.48
N THR A 102 4.27 13.80 -5.24
CA THR A 102 4.15 15.10 -4.58
C THR A 102 4.91 15.09 -3.25
N PRO A 103 5.31 16.26 -2.72
CA PRO A 103 5.88 16.36 -1.39
C PRO A 103 5.00 15.69 -0.32
N VAL A 104 5.63 15.22 0.75
CA VAL A 104 4.93 14.55 1.87
C VAL A 104 4.10 15.53 2.72
N PHE A 105 4.49 16.80 2.73
CA PHE A 105 3.77 17.90 3.34
C PHE A 105 3.34 18.91 2.28
N GLU A 106 2.19 19.54 2.52
CA GLU A 106 1.65 20.64 1.73
C GLU A 106 1.56 21.87 2.64
N LEU A 107 1.42 23.06 2.03
CA LEU A 107 1.07 24.25 2.80
C LEU A 107 -0.26 23.99 3.54
N LYS A 108 -0.33 24.38 4.82
CA LYS A 108 -1.48 24.11 5.68
C LYS A 108 -2.80 24.64 5.09
N GLU A 109 -2.75 25.77 4.40
CA GLU A 109 -3.90 26.37 3.72
C GLU A 109 -4.46 25.50 2.58
N ILE A 110 -3.63 24.70 1.91
CA ILE A 110 -4.05 23.81 0.82
C ILE A 110 -4.97 22.70 1.34
N LEU A 111 -4.69 22.23 2.55
CA LEU A 111 -5.42 21.14 3.20
C LEU A 111 -6.61 21.63 4.04
N SER A 112 -6.64 22.92 4.37
CA SER A 112 -7.67 23.51 5.23
C SER A 112 -9.03 23.57 4.53
N GLY A 113 -10.08 23.10 5.22
CA GLY A 113 -11.47 23.19 4.74
C GLY A 113 -11.83 22.24 3.59
N LYS A 114 -10.98 21.27 3.25
CA LYS A 114 -11.23 20.30 2.17
C LYS A 114 -11.87 18.98 2.64
N TYR A 115 -11.74 18.68 3.93
CA TYR A 115 -12.07 17.37 4.49
C TYR A 115 -13.23 17.39 5.49
N GLY A 116 -13.98 18.50 5.58
CA GLY A 116 -15.07 18.61 6.55
C GLY A 116 -14.60 18.38 7.99
N GLU A 117 -15.32 17.52 8.72
CA GLU A 117 -15.01 17.14 10.10
C GLU A 117 -13.64 16.48 10.28
N ASP A 118 -13.14 15.79 9.23
CA ASP A 118 -11.86 15.07 9.26
C ASP A 118 -10.65 16.00 9.26
N SER A 119 -10.84 17.29 8.97
CA SER A 119 -9.76 18.31 8.99
C SER A 119 -9.04 18.38 10.35
N LYS A 120 -9.71 17.99 11.45
CA LYS A 120 -9.13 17.95 12.81
C LYS A 120 -8.07 16.85 12.98
N LEU A 121 -8.01 15.89 12.07
CA LEU A 121 -7.13 14.72 12.14
C LEU A 121 -5.81 14.94 11.37
N ILE A 122 -5.55 16.14 10.86
CA ILE A 122 -4.33 16.46 10.13
C ILE A 122 -3.14 16.61 11.10
N TYR A 123 -1.96 16.17 10.67
CA TYR A 123 -0.69 16.40 11.35
C TYR A 123 -0.08 17.73 10.89
N ASP A 124 0.02 18.71 11.78
CA ASP A 124 0.72 19.97 11.53
C ASP A 124 2.20 19.84 11.89
N LEU A 125 3.08 20.48 11.11
CA LEU A 125 4.49 20.64 11.46
C LEU A 125 4.63 21.79 12.47
N ALA A 126 5.70 21.73 13.26
CA ALA A 126 6.02 22.82 14.18
C ALA A 126 6.35 24.11 13.41
N ASP A 127 5.91 25.25 13.93
CA ASP A 127 6.33 26.54 13.40
C ASP A 127 7.79 26.79 13.77
N GLN A 128 8.61 27.00 12.75
CA GLN A 128 10.04 27.27 12.86
C GLN A 128 10.42 28.61 12.19
N GLY A 129 9.45 29.52 12.02
CA GLY A 129 9.64 30.85 11.42
C GLY A 129 9.51 30.90 9.90
N GLY A 130 8.94 29.85 9.29
CA GLY A 130 8.74 29.72 7.85
C GLY A 130 7.27 29.53 7.46
N GLU A 131 7.04 28.87 6.34
CA GLU A 131 5.69 28.53 5.87
C GLU A 131 5.05 27.46 6.79
N LEU A 132 3.77 27.65 7.11
CA LEU A 132 3.01 26.66 7.89
C LEU A 132 2.65 25.49 7.00
N CYS A 133 3.14 24.30 7.36
CA CYS A 133 2.96 23.08 6.59
C CYS A 133 2.25 22.00 7.41
N SER A 134 1.55 21.11 6.72
CA SER A 134 0.93 19.93 7.32
C SER A 134 1.18 18.70 6.45
N LEU A 135 1.26 17.52 7.06
CA LEU A 135 1.38 16.27 6.32
C LEU A 135 0.10 16.01 5.52
N ARG A 136 0.26 15.47 4.31
CA ARG A 136 -0.87 15.16 3.44
C ARG A 136 -1.79 14.10 4.07
N TYR A 137 -3.09 14.40 4.08
CA TYR A 137 -4.15 13.54 4.61
C TYR A 137 -4.58 12.45 3.62
N ASP A 138 -4.51 12.79 2.32
CA ASP A 138 -4.75 11.91 1.18
C ASP A 138 -3.81 12.26 0.00
N LEU A 139 -4.01 11.63 -1.16
CA LEU A 139 -3.31 11.95 -2.41
C LEU A 139 -4.19 12.73 -3.42
N THR A 140 -5.49 12.85 -3.16
CA THR A 140 -6.46 13.49 -4.05
C THR A 140 -6.35 15.02 -4.01
N VAL A 141 -6.24 15.62 -2.82
CA VAL A 141 -6.05 17.08 -2.68
C VAL A 141 -4.69 17.54 -3.23
N PRO A 142 -3.56 16.88 -2.92
CA PRO A 142 -2.28 17.14 -3.59
C PRO A 142 -2.37 17.07 -5.12
N PHE A 143 -3.14 16.11 -5.67
CA PHE A 143 -3.36 16.00 -7.11
C PHE A 143 -4.16 17.17 -7.67
N ALA A 144 -5.24 17.59 -7.01
CA ALA A 144 -6.04 18.73 -7.44
C ALA A 144 -5.23 20.04 -7.43
N ARG A 145 -4.40 20.26 -6.39
CA ARG A 145 -3.44 21.37 -6.36
C ARG A 145 -2.42 21.23 -7.50
N TRP A 146 -1.91 20.03 -7.77
CA TRP A 146 -0.96 19.79 -8.86
C TRP A 146 -1.53 20.16 -10.22
N LEU A 147 -2.75 19.75 -10.52
CA LEU A 147 -3.46 20.14 -11.73
C LEU A 147 -3.62 21.66 -11.83
N ALA A 148 -4.05 22.31 -10.75
CA ALA A 148 -4.25 23.76 -10.73
C ALA A 148 -2.95 24.55 -10.96
N MET A 149 -1.80 24.05 -10.46
CA MET A 149 -0.49 24.66 -10.70
C MET A 149 0.05 24.41 -12.12
N ASN A 150 -0.39 23.33 -12.78
CA ASN A 150 0.06 22.95 -14.12
C ASN A 150 -1.07 23.18 -15.13
N SER A 151 -1.49 24.42 -15.30
CA SER A 151 -2.67 24.81 -16.10
C SER A 151 -2.63 24.41 -17.57
N SER A 152 -1.46 24.05 -18.13
CA SER A 152 -1.36 23.47 -19.47
C SER A 152 -1.92 22.05 -19.57
N ILE A 153 -2.08 21.36 -18.44
CA ILE A 153 -2.59 19.99 -18.36
C ILE A 153 -4.09 20.03 -18.09
N GLN A 154 -4.88 19.77 -19.13
CA GLN A 154 -6.35 19.74 -19.06
C GLN A 154 -6.88 18.31 -18.89
N ASN A 155 -6.08 17.33 -19.25
CA ASN A 155 -6.42 15.92 -19.21
C ASN A 155 -5.21 15.09 -18.76
N ILE A 156 -5.44 14.18 -17.84
CA ILE A 156 -4.43 13.23 -17.41
C ILE A 156 -5.11 12.01 -16.80
N LYS A 157 -4.56 10.83 -17.08
CA LYS A 157 -4.87 9.60 -16.36
C LYS A 157 -3.62 9.24 -15.57
N ARG A 158 -3.73 9.25 -14.23
CA ARG A 158 -2.57 9.06 -13.37
C ARG A 158 -2.82 8.02 -12.30
N TYR A 159 -1.73 7.45 -11.79
CA TYR A 159 -1.70 6.77 -10.51
C TYR A 159 -0.66 7.40 -9.58
N HIS A 160 -0.87 7.27 -8.27
CA HIS A 160 0.07 7.73 -7.24
C HIS A 160 0.04 6.75 -6.06
N ILE A 161 1.19 6.17 -5.73
CA ILE A 161 1.33 5.21 -4.62
C ILE A 161 2.23 5.84 -3.58
N ALA A 162 1.66 6.23 -2.44
CA ALA A 162 2.41 6.92 -1.42
C ALA A 162 1.79 6.79 -0.02
N LYS A 163 2.59 7.10 1.00
CA LYS A 163 2.12 7.20 2.38
C LYS A 163 1.28 8.46 2.60
N VAL A 164 0.27 8.33 3.46
CA VAL A 164 -0.56 9.42 3.97
C VAL A 164 -0.69 9.34 5.48
N TYR A 165 -1.10 10.44 6.10
CA TYR A 165 -1.01 10.64 7.54
C TYR A 165 -2.32 11.14 8.13
N ARG A 166 -2.87 10.37 9.07
CA ARG A 166 -4.14 10.70 9.74
C ARG A 166 -4.01 10.45 11.23
N ARG A 167 -4.39 11.40 12.08
CA ARG A 167 -4.35 11.29 13.56
C ARG A 167 -5.49 10.44 14.12
N ASP A 168 -5.90 9.44 13.35
CA ASP A 168 -7.02 8.56 13.62
C ASP A 168 -6.72 7.67 14.84
N GLN A 169 -7.76 7.06 15.43
CA GLN A 169 -7.55 6.07 16.49
C GLN A 169 -7.13 4.73 15.85
N PRO A 170 -5.94 4.20 16.16
CA PRO A 170 -5.42 3.01 15.48
C PRO A 170 -6.15 1.72 15.90
N ALA A 171 -6.26 0.81 14.95
CA ALA A 171 -6.59 -0.60 15.11
C ALA A 171 -5.62 -1.38 14.21
N MET A 172 -4.39 -1.59 14.68
CA MET A 172 -3.23 -1.99 13.87
C MET A 172 -3.42 -3.34 13.18
N THR A 173 -3.99 -4.34 13.87
CA THR A 173 -4.23 -5.68 13.28
C THR A 173 -5.32 -5.68 12.21
N LYS A 174 -6.09 -4.59 12.13
CA LYS A 174 -7.17 -4.36 11.17
C LYS A 174 -6.77 -3.36 10.08
N GLY A 175 -5.49 -3.00 10.00
CA GLY A 175 -4.97 -2.08 8.99
C GLY A 175 -5.38 -0.62 9.17
N ARG A 176 -5.96 -0.22 10.31
CA ARG A 176 -6.23 1.19 10.64
C ARG A 176 -5.02 1.77 11.37
N MET A 177 -4.21 2.51 10.64
CA MET A 177 -2.97 3.10 11.13
C MET A 177 -3.01 4.63 11.00
N ARG A 178 -2.02 5.30 11.61
CA ARG A 178 -1.84 6.75 11.48
C ARG A 178 -0.90 7.12 10.33
N GLU A 179 0.00 6.22 9.96
CA GLU A 179 0.77 6.25 8.73
C GLU A 179 0.45 4.98 7.94
N PHE A 180 -0.01 5.12 6.69
CA PHE A 180 -0.36 3.99 5.83
C PHE A 180 -0.28 4.38 4.36
N TYR A 181 -0.28 3.39 3.46
CA TYR A 181 -0.24 3.62 2.03
C TYR A 181 -1.64 3.76 1.43
N GLN A 182 -1.77 4.74 0.55
CA GLN A 182 -2.81 4.78 -0.46
C GLN A 182 -2.21 4.48 -1.83
N CYS A 183 -2.95 3.75 -2.64
CA CYS A 183 -2.71 3.62 -4.08
C CYS A 183 -3.88 4.28 -4.80
N ASP A 184 -3.67 5.49 -5.31
CA ASP A 184 -4.70 6.26 -5.98
C ASP A 184 -4.59 6.10 -7.50
N PHE A 185 -5.72 6.08 -8.18
CA PHE A 185 -5.84 6.15 -9.63
C PHE A 185 -6.93 7.14 -10.00
N ASP A 186 -6.63 8.09 -10.87
CA ASP A 186 -7.54 9.18 -11.20
C ASP A 186 -7.49 9.52 -12.69
N ILE A 187 -8.66 9.83 -13.22
CA ILE A 187 -8.88 10.32 -14.58
C ILE A 187 -9.41 11.75 -14.45
N ALA A 188 -8.62 12.70 -14.94
CA ALA A 188 -8.97 14.11 -15.01
C ALA A 188 -9.18 14.54 -16.46
N GLY A 189 -10.17 15.38 -16.70
CA GLY A 189 -10.52 15.95 -18.00
C GLY A 189 -12.00 15.83 -18.32
N THR A 190 -12.41 16.51 -19.39
CA THR A 190 -13.79 16.48 -19.90
C THR A 190 -13.93 15.34 -20.91
N TYR A 191 -14.85 14.42 -20.63
CA TYR A 191 -15.15 13.25 -21.44
C TYR A 191 -16.66 13.04 -21.51
N ASP A 192 -17.09 12.12 -22.37
CA ASP A 192 -18.49 11.70 -22.42
C ASP A 192 -18.91 11.03 -21.09
N PRO A 193 -20.20 11.18 -20.69
CA PRO A 193 -20.66 10.78 -19.37
C PRO A 193 -20.38 9.30 -19.06
N MET A 194 -19.97 9.05 -17.82
CA MET A 194 -19.82 7.73 -17.20
C MET A 194 -18.78 6.78 -17.80
N LEU A 195 -18.11 7.14 -18.91
CA LEU A 195 -17.03 6.30 -19.48
C LEU A 195 -15.83 6.17 -18.52
N PRO A 196 -15.24 7.27 -17.98
CA PRO A 196 -14.15 7.15 -17.02
C PRO A 196 -14.59 6.47 -15.73
N ASP A 197 -15.82 6.74 -15.27
CA ASP A 197 -16.41 6.18 -14.05
C ASP A 197 -16.50 4.65 -14.15
N ALA A 198 -16.99 4.13 -15.29
CA ALA A 198 -17.05 2.70 -15.57
C ALA A 198 -15.65 2.06 -15.62
N GLU A 199 -14.66 2.76 -16.20
CA GLU A 199 -13.27 2.28 -16.24
C GLU A 199 -12.68 2.13 -14.83
N ILE A 200 -12.98 3.05 -13.90
CA ILE A 200 -12.53 2.92 -12.51
C ILE A 200 -13.07 1.63 -11.86
N ILE A 201 -14.35 1.30 -12.07
CA ILE A 201 -14.93 0.06 -11.53
C ILE A 201 -14.27 -1.16 -12.18
N ARG A 202 -14.00 -1.13 -13.49
CA ARG A 202 -13.28 -2.20 -14.19
C ARG A 202 -11.88 -2.41 -13.60
N ILE A 203 -11.10 -1.35 -13.42
CA ILE A 203 -9.77 -1.38 -12.79
C ILE A 203 -9.84 -1.98 -11.39
N THR A 204 -10.87 -1.61 -10.63
CA THR A 204 -11.10 -2.12 -9.28
C THR A 204 -11.28 -3.64 -9.29
N CYS A 205 -12.10 -4.17 -10.19
CA CYS A 205 -12.26 -5.61 -10.33
C CYS A 205 -10.96 -6.30 -10.73
N GLU A 206 -10.25 -5.80 -11.75
CA GLU A 206 -8.97 -6.39 -12.19
C GLU A 206 -7.93 -6.44 -11.08
N ILE A 207 -7.86 -5.41 -10.23
CA ILE A 207 -6.95 -5.39 -9.08
C ILE A 207 -7.32 -6.51 -8.10
N PHE A 208 -8.57 -6.58 -7.64
CA PHE A 208 -8.95 -7.60 -6.66
C PHE A 208 -8.85 -9.02 -7.23
N GLU A 209 -9.14 -9.23 -8.50
CA GLU A 209 -8.91 -10.50 -9.18
C GLU A 209 -7.42 -10.85 -9.25
N SER A 210 -6.54 -9.90 -9.59
CA SER A 210 -5.09 -10.12 -9.62
C SER A 210 -4.47 -10.41 -8.24
N LEU A 211 -5.20 -10.09 -7.17
CA LEU A 211 -4.84 -10.36 -5.78
C LEU A 211 -5.44 -11.68 -5.26
N GLY A 212 -6.19 -12.42 -6.07
CA GLY A 212 -6.81 -13.69 -5.68
C GLY A 212 -8.10 -13.55 -4.86
N TRP A 213 -8.85 -12.47 -5.04
CA TRP A 213 -10.06 -12.16 -4.27
C TRP A 213 -11.37 -12.48 -5.00
N GLN A 214 -11.33 -13.33 -6.03
CA GLN A 214 -12.49 -13.73 -6.82
C GLN A 214 -13.62 -14.20 -5.91
N GLY A 215 -14.80 -13.59 -6.04
CA GLY A 215 -15.97 -13.96 -5.23
C GLY A 215 -16.00 -13.40 -3.81
N ARG A 216 -15.00 -12.62 -3.37
CA ARG A 216 -14.82 -12.25 -1.94
C ARG A 216 -14.85 -10.75 -1.67
N TYR A 217 -15.38 -9.96 -2.60
CA TYR A 217 -15.57 -8.53 -2.44
C TYR A 217 -16.85 -8.08 -3.15
N THR A 218 -17.37 -6.94 -2.71
CA THR A 218 -18.51 -6.25 -3.34
C THR A 218 -18.18 -4.77 -3.47
N ILE A 219 -18.43 -4.20 -4.64
CA ILE A 219 -18.30 -2.77 -4.91
C ILE A 219 -19.67 -2.15 -4.71
N LYS A 220 -19.87 -1.48 -3.57
CA LYS A 220 -21.03 -0.63 -3.37
C LYS A 220 -20.90 0.60 -4.26
N ILE A 221 -21.95 0.95 -4.98
CA ILE A 221 -22.03 2.18 -5.76
C ILE A 221 -23.27 2.97 -5.36
N ASN A 222 -23.18 4.30 -5.43
CA ASN A 222 -24.31 5.22 -5.32
C ASN A 222 -23.97 6.53 -6.06
N HIS A 223 -24.87 7.50 -6.07
CA HIS A 223 -24.68 8.77 -6.75
C HIS A 223 -25.14 9.95 -5.89
N ARG A 224 -24.30 10.99 -5.77
CA ARG A 224 -24.61 12.15 -4.91
C ARG A 224 -25.90 12.86 -5.28
N LYS A 225 -26.13 13.10 -6.57
CA LYS A 225 -27.39 13.70 -7.04
C LYS A 225 -28.65 12.87 -6.67
N ILE A 226 -28.54 11.54 -6.56
CA ILE A 226 -29.65 10.68 -6.12
C ILE A 226 -29.91 10.90 -4.62
N LEU A 227 -28.87 10.90 -3.80
CA LEU A 227 -28.99 11.20 -2.37
C LEU A 227 -29.61 12.58 -2.11
N ASP A 228 -29.10 13.61 -2.81
CA ASP A 228 -29.63 14.97 -2.70
C ASP A 228 -31.09 15.03 -3.10
N GLY A 229 -31.48 14.35 -4.18
CA GLY A 229 -32.87 14.27 -4.62
C GLY A 229 -33.77 13.51 -3.64
N ILE A 230 -33.30 12.41 -3.04
CA ILE A 230 -34.01 11.70 -1.97
C ILE A 230 -34.26 12.64 -0.79
N PHE A 231 -33.23 13.36 -0.33
CA PHE A 231 -33.37 14.28 0.79
C PHE A 231 -34.34 15.42 0.48
N GLN A 232 -34.30 15.98 -0.74
CA GLN A 232 -35.24 17.01 -1.17
C GLN A 232 -36.69 16.49 -1.20
N VAL A 233 -36.91 15.31 -1.76
CA VAL A 233 -38.24 14.68 -1.84
C VAL A 233 -38.78 14.33 -0.46
N CYS A 234 -37.94 13.85 0.45
CA CYS A 234 -38.33 13.53 1.82
C CYS A 234 -38.62 14.77 2.69
N GLY A 235 -38.16 15.96 2.26
CA GLY A 235 -38.38 17.23 2.96
C GLY A 235 -37.26 17.61 3.94
N VAL A 236 -36.02 17.18 3.69
CA VAL A 236 -34.86 17.58 4.50
C VAL A 236 -34.55 19.07 4.27
N PRO A 237 -34.43 19.89 5.32
CA PRO A 237 -34.03 21.28 5.20
C PRO A 237 -32.63 21.43 4.57
N GLN A 238 -32.45 22.45 3.73
CA GLN A 238 -31.20 22.74 3.01
C GLN A 238 -29.97 22.84 3.94
N ASP A 239 -30.14 23.50 5.10
CA ASP A 239 -29.11 23.68 6.12
C ASP A 239 -28.71 22.38 6.84
N LYS A 240 -29.53 21.33 6.72
CA LYS A 240 -29.31 20.02 7.35
C LYS A 240 -28.87 18.93 6.39
N LEU A 241 -28.83 19.17 5.07
CA LEU A 241 -28.49 18.14 4.08
C LEU A 241 -27.17 17.41 4.39
N ARG A 242 -26.12 18.16 4.73
CA ARG A 242 -24.79 17.59 5.05
C ARG A 242 -24.81 16.79 6.34
N THR A 243 -25.43 17.31 7.40
CA THR A 243 -25.49 16.62 8.70
C THR A 243 -26.32 15.35 8.59
N ILE A 244 -27.43 15.36 7.85
CA ILE A 244 -28.25 14.17 7.61
C ILE A 244 -27.52 13.15 6.72
N SER A 245 -26.84 13.59 5.65
CA SER A 245 -25.98 12.69 4.86
C SER A 245 -24.92 11.99 5.72
N SER A 246 -24.33 12.69 6.69
CA SER A 246 -23.36 12.12 7.63
C SER A 246 -24.00 11.08 8.57
N ALA A 247 -25.27 11.23 8.94
CA ALA A 247 -25.98 10.21 9.72
C ALA A 247 -26.24 8.96 8.88
N VAL A 248 -26.73 9.13 7.64
CA VAL A 248 -27.00 8.03 6.71
C VAL A 248 -25.75 7.19 6.44
N ASP A 249 -24.58 7.82 6.34
CA ASP A 249 -23.30 7.11 6.14
C ASP A 249 -23.02 6.05 7.23
N LYS A 250 -23.51 6.27 8.45
CA LYS A 250 -23.32 5.34 9.57
C LYS A 250 -24.14 4.06 9.44
N LEU A 251 -25.05 3.95 8.47
CA LEU A 251 -25.77 2.70 8.18
C LEU A 251 -24.85 1.55 7.76
N ASP A 252 -23.60 1.85 7.41
CA ASP A 252 -22.58 0.84 7.16
C ASP A 252 -22.18 0.06 8.43
N LYS A 253 -22.39 0.63 9.62
CA LYS A 253 -21.96 0.09 10.91
C LYS A 253 -23.07 0.01 11.95
N SER A 254 -24.08 0.86 11.84
CA SER A 254 -25.17 1.02 12.80
C SER A 254 -26.50 0.63 12.18
N PRO A 255 -27.41 0.00 12.96
CA PRO A 255 -28.75 -0.30 12.49
C PRO A 255 -29.56 0.97 12.23
N TRP A 256 -30.57 0.88 11.36
CA TRP A 256 -31.48 1.98 11.04
C TRP A 256 -32.05 2.68 12.28
N THR A 257 -32.39 1.92 13.33
CA THR A 257 -32.95 2.47 14.57
C THR A 257 -32.01 3.47 15.25
N GLU A 258 -30.70 3.21 15.24
CA GLU A 258 -29.71 4.11 15.83
C GLU A 258 -29.48 5.34 14.94
N VAL A 259 -29.40 5.14 13.62
CA VAL A 259 -29.22 6.23 12.66
C VAL A 259 -30.42 7.17 12.66
N ARG A 260 -31.65 6.62 12.71
CA ARG A 260 -32.88 7.39 12.86
C ARG A 260 -32.86 8.23 14.14
N ARG A 261 -32.47 7.61 15.26
CA ARG A 261 -32.36 8.28 16.56
C ARG A 261 -31.39 9.47 16.50
N GLU A 262 -30.22 9.30 15.89
CA GLU A 262 -29.26 10.38 15.68
C GLU A 262 -29.86 11.51 14.83
N MET A 263 -30.54 11.18 13.72
CA MET A 263 -31.16 12.18 12.86
C MET A 263 -32.21 13.02 13.61
N THR A 264 -33.03 12.38 14.44
CA THR A 264 -34.13 13.06 15.14
C THR A 264 -33.70 13.75 16.44
N GLU A 265 -32.96 13.05 17.30
CA GLU A 265 -32.63 13.51 18.66
C GLU A 265 -31.39 14.42 18.69
N GLU A 266 -30.39 14.15 17.84
CA GLU A 266 -29.11 14.88 17.87
C GLU A 266 -29.04 15.96 16.77
N LYS A 267 -29.56 15.65 15.57
CA LYS A 267 -29.55 16.56 14.41
C LYS A 267 -30.86 17.33 14.22
N GLY A 268 -31.87 17.04 15.06
CA GLY A 268 -33.14 17.76 15.12
C GLY A 268 -33.96 17.66 13.83
N LEU A 269 -33.89 16.54 13.12
CA LEU A 269 -34.76 16.26 11.96
C LEU A 269 -36.14 15.82 12.45
N ASP A 270 -37.18 16.19 11.72
CA ASP A 270 -38.53 15.70 11.99
C ASP A 270 -38.60 14.17 11.80
N ALA A 271 -39.35 13.51 12.69
CA ALA A 271 -39.43 12.05 12.72
C ALA A 271 -40.04 11.46 11.45
N ASP A 272 -41.06 12.10 10.89
CA ASP A 272 -41.72 11.63 9.66
C ASP A 272 -40.80 11.82 8.45
N VAL A 273 -40.00 12.89 8.43
CA VAL A 273 -38.95 13.09 7.42
C VAL A 273 -37.90 11.97 7.53
N ALA A 274 -37.45 11.64 8.74
CA ALA A 274 -36.50 10.56 8.97
C ALA A 274 -37.06 9.21 8.50
N ASP A 275 -38.32 8.90 8.80
CA ASP A 275 -38.95 7.65 8.36
C ASP A 275 -39.05 7.54 6.84
N ARG A 276 -39.42 8.62 6.15
CA ARG A 276 -39.40 8.65 4.67
C ARG A 276 -38.00 8.42 4.09
N ILE A 277 -36.95 8.98 4.71
CA ILE A 277 -35.57 8.69 4.28
C ILE A 277 -35.28 7.19 4.41
N GLY A 278 -35.70 6.56 5.51
CA GLY A 278 -35.52 5.14 5.79
C GLY A 278 -36.07 4.22 4.71
N GLU A 279 -37.20 4.59 4.10
CA GLU A 279 -37.81 3.84 2.99
C GLU A 279 -36.92 3.75 1.74
N PHE A 280 -35.97 4.68 1.60
CA PHE A 280 -34.98 4.68 0.51
C PHE A 280 -33.64 4.11 0.97
N VAL A 281 -33.01 4.68 1.99
CA VAL A 281 -31.60 4.43 2.33
C VAL A 281 -31.33 3.01 2.83
N THR A 282 -32.37 2.25 3.18
CA THR A 282 -32.25 0.84 3.56
C THR A 282 -32.26 -0.12 2.36
N LYS A 283 -32.51 0.38 1.14
CA LYS A 283 -32.57 -0.42 -0.09
C LYS A 283 -31.19 -0.57 -0.73
N LYS A 284 -30.92 -1.79 -1.18
CA LYS A 284 -29.77 -2.16 -2.01
C LYS A 284 -30.20 -3.18 -3.06
N GLY A 285 -29.53 -3.21 -4.20
CA GLY A 285 -29.83 -4.11 -5.30
C GLY A 285 -28.91 -3.88 -6.49
N SER A 286 -29.39 -4.19 -7.69
CA SER A 286 -28.72 -3.96 -8.96
C SER A 286 -29.63 -3.13 -9.88
N ARG A 287 -29.73 -3.50 -11.16
CA ARG A 287 -30.51 -2.76 -12.17
C ARG A 287 -32.00 -2.68 -11.84
N GLU A 288 -32.55 -3.69 -11.18
CA GLU A 288 -33.94 -3.72 -10.72
C GLU A 288 -34.27 -2.60 -9.71
N LEU A 289 -33.31 -2.25 -8.83
CA LEU A 289 -33.48 -1.13 -7.91
C LEU A 289 -33.48 0.19 -8.69
N LEU A 290 -32.57 0.35 -9.65
CA LEU A 290 -32.53 1.53 -10.51
C LEU A 290 -33.86 1.73 -11.24
N GLU A 291 -34.40 0.68 -11.87
CA GLU A 291 -35.70 0.73 -12.55
C GLU A 291 -36.85 1.09 -11.60
N THR A 292 -36.79 0.61 -10.35
CA THR A 292 -37.78 0.95 -9.31
C THR A 292 -37.72 2.43 -8.97
N LEU A 293 -36.53 3.00 -8.80
CA LEU A 293 -36.37 4.43 -8.50
C LEU A 293 -36.76 5.32 -9.69
N GLN A 294 -36.47 4.89 -10.92
CA GLN A 294 -36.88 5.62 -12.14
C GLN A 294 -38.40 5.70 -12.30
N LYS A 295 -39.14 4.70 -11.80
CA LYS A 295 -40.62 4.69 -11.79
C LYS A 295 -41.23 5.45 -10.60
N HIS A 296 -40.43 5.84 -9.62
CA HIS A 296 -40.91 6.55 -8.44
C HIS A 296 -41.23 8.00 -8.81
N GLU A 297 -42.51 8.38 -8.80
CA GLU A 297 -43.03 9.65 -9.31
C GLU A 297 -42.20 10.86 -8.81
N GLN A 298 -42.05 11.01 -7.49
CA GLN A 298 -41.37 12.16 -6.90
C GLN A 298 -39.87 12.24 -7.24
N LEU A 299 -39.19 11.09 -7.40
CA LEU A 299 -37.77 11.06 -7.75
C LEU A 299 -37.57 11.32 -9.25
N SER A 300 -38.46 10.79 -10.08
CA SER A 300 -38.42 10.96 -11.54
C SER A 300 -38.67 12.42 -11.97
N THR A 301 -39.37 13.21 -11.14
CA THR A 301 -39.60 14.64 -11.35
C THR A 301 -38.57 15.54 -10.69
N ASN A 302 -37.80 15.05 -9.71
CA ASN A 302 -36.75 15.82 -9.07
C ASN A 302 -35.53 15.93 -10.00
N GLU A 303 -35.10 17.16 -10.33
CA GLU A 303 -34.03 17.39 -11.32
C GLU A 303 -32.71 16.70 -10.95
N SER A 304 -32.33 16.76 -9.67
CA SER A 304 -31.11 16.13 -9.17
C SER A 304 -31.18 14.61 -9.26
N ALA A 305 -32.22 14.01 -8.68
CA ALA A 305 -32.40 12.56 -8.73
C ALA A 305 -32.48 12.06 -10.17
N LYS A 306 -33.25 12.71 -11.04
CA LYS A 306 -33.39 12.35 -12.45
C LYS A 306 -32.04 12.34 -13.18
N ALA A 307 -31.21 13.35 -12.98
CA ALA A 307 -29.87 13.40 -13.56
C ALA A 307 -28.99 12.26 -13.05
N GLY A 308 -28.98 12.02 -11.73
CA GLY A 308 -28.23 10.91 -11.15
C GLY A 308 -28.71 9.54 -11.60
N LEU A 309 -30.02 9.33 -11.75
CA LEU A 309 -30.60 8.08 -12.24
C LEU A 309 -30.26 7.83 -13.73
N ALA A 310 -30.17 8.88 -14.54
CA ALA A 310 -29.72 8.78 -15.93
C ALA A 310 -28.22 8.42 -16.00
N ASP A 311 -27.39 9.07 -15.18
CA ASP A 311 -25.96 8.75 -15.05
C ASP A 311 -25.78 7.26 -14.63
N MET A 312 -26.57 6.79 -13.65
CA MET A 312 -26.51 5.39 -13.23
C MET A 312 -26.95 4.41 -14.34
N ASP A 313 -28.00 4.69 -15.11
CA ASP A 313 -28.42 3.79 -16.21
C ASP A 313 -27.34 3.60 -17.29
N LEU A 314 -26.65 4.70 -17.65
CA LEU A 314 -25.47 4.63 -18.52
C LEU A 314 -24.36 3.80 -17.89
N LEU A 315 -24.04 4.05 -16.61
CA LEU A 315 -23.02 3.30 -15.90
C LEU A 315 -23.34 1.79 -15.89
N PHE A 316 -24.56 1.39 -15.53
CA PHE A 316 -24.99 -0.02 -15.55
C PHE A 316 -24.80 -0.66 -16.93
N THR A 317 -25.08 0.08 -18.00
CA THR A 317 -24.88 -0.39 -19.38
C THR A 317 -23.39 -0.63 -19.69
N TYR A 318 -22.51 0.29 -19.29
CA TYR A 318 -21.06 0.13 -19.49
C TYR A 318 -20.46 -0.97 -18.61
N LEU A 319 -20.91 -1.09 -17.35
CA LEU A 319 -20.46 -2.16 -16.45
C LEU A 319 -20.88 -3.54 -16.94
N SER A 320 -22.06 -3.66 -17.57
CA SER A 320 -22.47 -4.88 -18.26
C SER A 320 -21.57 -5.18 -19.47
N THR A 321 -21.10 -4.16 -20.18
CA THR A 321 -20.19 -4.33 -21.33
C THR A 321 -18.79 -4.79 -20.88
N PHE A 322 -18.37 -4.39 -19.68
CA PHE A 322 -17.10 -4.79 -19.07
C PHE A 322 -17.16 -6.11 -18.28
N ASP A 323 -18.32 -6.78 -18.25
CA ASP A 323 -18.54 -8.03 -17.52
C ASP A 323 -18.17 -7.93 -16.03
N VAL A 324 -18.50 -6.80 -15.37
CA VAL A 324 -18.19 -6.56 -13.94
C VAL A 324 -19.42 -6.30 -13.08
N LEU A 325 -20.62 -6.42 -13.65
CA LEU A 325 -21.85 -6.06 -12.97
C LEU A 325 -22.19 -6.99 -11.79
N ASP A 326 -21.73 -8.25 -11.83
CA ASP A 326 -21.88 -9.24 -10.76
C ASP A 326 -21.14 -8.86 -9.47
N ARG A 327 -20.17 -7.94 -9.55
CA ARG A 327 -19.41 -7.43 -8.40
C ARG A 327 -20.01 -6.18 -7.77
N VAL A 328 -21.06 -5.63 -8.35
CA VAL A 328 -21.58 -4.30 -8.02
C VAL A 328 -22.90 -4.40 -7.26
N SER A 329 -23.03 -3.60 -6.21
CA SER A 329 -24.26 -3.41 -5.44
C SER A 329 -24.63 -1.93 -5.46
N PHE A 330 -25.74 -1.57 -6.10
CA PHE A 330 -26.31 -0.24 -5.96
C PHE A 330 -26.96 -0.12 -4.57
N ASP A 331 -26.36 0.68 -3.69
CA ASP A 331 -26.67 0.71 -2.26
C ASP A 331 -26.95 2.15 -1.83
N LEU A 332 -28.21 2.44 -1.51
CA LEU A 332 -28.64 3.80 -1.16
C LEU A 332 -28.18 4.23 0.24
N SER A 333 -27.67 3.30 1.06
CA SER A 333 -27.03 3.62 2.34
C SER A 333 -25.64 4.23 2.16
N LEU A 334 -25.00 4.01 1.00
CA LEU A 334 -23.68 4.56 0.72
C LEU A 334 -23.81 6.07 0.51
N ALA A 335 -23.65 6.83 1.59
CA ALA A 335 -23.55 8.28 1.59
C ALA A 335 -22.14 8.75 1.96
N ARG A 336 -21.17 7.83 1.85
CA ARG A 336 -19.78 8.04 2.24
C ARG A 336 -19.06 8.98 1.28
N GLY A 337 -18.22 9.83 1.86
CA GLY A 337 -17.16 10.48 1.13
C GLY A 337 -16.85 11.88 1.62
N LEU A 338 -15.62 12.30 1.34
CA LEU A 338 -15.16 13.66 1.58
C LEU A 338 -16.11 14.62 0.86
N ASP A 339 -16.31 15.81 1.45
CA ASP A 339 -17.36 16.76 1.04
C ASP A 339 -17.32 17.20 -0.43
N TYR A 340 -16.24 16.85 -1.14
CA TYR A 340 -15.94 17.22 -2.52
C TYR A 340 -16.55 16.32 -3.61
N TYR A 341 -17.16 15.16 -3.30
CA TYR A 341 -17.77 14.33 -4.36
C TYR A 341 -19.04 14.99 -4.94
N THR A 342 -19.17 14.91 -6.26
CA THR A 342 -20.23 15.56 -7.07
C THR A 342 -21.08 14.58 -7.87
N GLY A 343 -20.59 13.35 -8.08
CA GLY A 343 -21.24 12.35 -8.94
C GLY A 343 -21.34 10.98 -8.29
N VAL A 344 -20.93 9.94 -9.02
CA VAL A 344 -20.83 8.57 -8.50
C VAL A 344 -19.90 8.52 -7.29
N ILE A 345 -20.25 7.67 -6.33
CA ILE A 345 -19.43 7.31 -5.17
C ILE A 345 -19.41 5.79 -5.07
N TYR A 346 -18.27 5.24 -4.65
CA TYR A 346 -18.11 3.80 -4.51
C TYR A 346 -17.21 3.43 -3.34
N GLU A 347 -17.52 2.27 -2.76
CA GLU A 347 -16.80 1.69 -1.64
C GLU A 347 -16.71 0.17 -1.82
N VAL A 348 -15.51 -0.37 -1.66
CA VAL A 348 -15.27 -1.80 -1.76
C VAL A 348 -15.24 -2.42 -0.38
N ILE A 349 -16.15 -3.37 -0.17
CA ILE A 349 -16.30 -4.12 1.07
C ILE A 349 -15.94 -5.59 0.85
N THR A 350 -15.64 -6.27 1.96
CA THR A 350 -15.30 -7.68 2.06
C THR A 350 -16.00 -8.30 3.26
N GLU A 351 -15.93 -9.62 3.40
CA GLU A 351 -16.37 -10.35 4.61
C GLU A 351 -15.79 -9.76 5.90
N GLY A 352 -14.55 -9.24 5.87
CA GLY A 352 -13.88 -8.64 7.03
C GLY A 352 -14.18 -7.16 7.25
N SER A 353 -14.96 -6.51 6.36
CA SER A 353 -15.18 -5.06 6.42
C SER A 353 -16.14 -4.64 7.53
N ALA A 354 -17.11 -5.49 7.86
CA ALA A 354 -18.05 -5.26 8.97
C ALA A 354 -17.51 -5.83 10.31
N PRO A 355 -17.97 -5.33 11.47
CA PRO A 355 -17.70 -5.97 12.76
C PRO A 355 -18.26 -7.40 12.79
N GLN A 356 -17.59 -8.32 13.50
CA GLN A 356 -18.14 -9.68 13.67
C GLN A 356 -19.38 -9.63 14.57
N THR A 357 -20.53 -10.07 14.03
CA THR A 357 -21.78 -10.18 14.79
C THR A 357 -21.72 -11.30 15.81
N THR A 358 -22.48 -11.18 16.91
CA THR A 358 -22.47 -12.07 18.07
C THR A 358 -22.75 -13.55 17.76
N GLU A 359 -23.34 -13.89 16.62
CA GLU A 359 -23.64 -15.28 16.21
C GLU A 359 -22.36 -16.08 15.87
N ASP A 360 -21.34 -15.44 15.27
CA ASP A 360 -20.05 -16.09 14.94
C ASP A 360 -19.17 -16.36 16.17
N GLN A 361 -19.52 -15.81 17.34
CA GLN A 361 -18.73 -16.01 18.57
C GLN A 361 -18.90 -17.40 19.20
N THR A 362 -19.82 -18.22 18.70
CA THR A 362 -20.03 -19.59 19.21
C THR A 362 -19.04 -20.61 18.65
N SER A 363 -18.46 -20.37 17.47
CA SER A 363 -17.51 -21.28 16.83
C SER A 363 -16.04 -21.02 17.21
N ALA A 364 -15.69 -19.79 17.63
CA ALA A 364 -14.32 -19.40 17.98
C ALA A 364 -13.94 -19.57 19.48
N LYS A 365 -14.88 -19.93 20.36
CA LYS A 365 -14.65 -20.03 21.82
C LYS A 365 -13.88 -21.26 22.33
N LYS A 366 -13.25 -22.04 21.45
CA LYS A 366 -12.33 -23.13 21.84
C LYS A 366 -10.88 -22.81 21.51
N GLN A 367 -10.33 -21.72 22.05
CA GLN A 367 -8.89 -21.57 22.41
C GLN A 367 -8.54 -20.11 22.78
N SER A 368 -9.00 -19.63 23.93
CA SER A 368 -8.29 -18.56 24.66
C SER A 368 -8.87 -18.42 26.06
N LYS A 369 -8.03 -18.55 27.09
CA LYS A 369 -8.42 -18.32 28.49
C LYS A 369 -8.86 -16.85 28.68
N PRO A 370 -9.92 -16.58 29.47
CA PRO A 370 -10.41 -15.21 29.68
C PRO A 370 -9.44 -14.44 30.58
N VAL A 371 -8.92 -13.32 30.08
CA VAL A 371 -8.23 -12.31 30.89
C VAL A 371 -9.29 -11.37 31.45
N LYS A 372 -9.28 -11.13 32.77
CA LYS A 372 -10.22 -10.22 33.46
C LYS A 372 -10.04 -8.77 32.94
N PRO A 373 -11.12 -7.98 32.80
CA PRO A 373 -11.00 -6.57 32.47
C PRO A 373 -10.41 -5.81 33.66
N SER A 374 -9.26 -5.16 33.47
CA SER A 374 -8.73 -4.21 34.44
C SER A 374 -9.47 -2.90 34.30
N SER A 375 -10.18 -2.51 35.35
CA SER A 375 -10.72 -1.17 35.54
C SER A 375 -9.58 -0.19 35.81
N SER A 376 -9.11 0.49 34.78
CA SER A 376 -8.35 1.73 34.93
C SER A 376 -8.83 2.73 33.89
N ASN A 377 -9.31 3.87 34.35
CA ASN A 377 -9.54 5.08 33.55
C ASN A 377 -8.21 5.54 32.96
N THR A 378 -7.87 5.05 31.77
CA THR A 378 -6.86 5.63 30.89
C THR A 378 -7.54 5.97 29.58
N ASP A 379 -7.72 7.28 29.40
CA ASP A 379 -8.25 7.95 28.21
C ASP A 379 -7.76 7.32 26.91
N GLY A 380 -8.66 7.09 25.95
CA GLY A 380 -8.47 7.12 24.48
C GLY A 380 -7.19 6.60 23.80
N ASP A 381 -6.24 5.96 24.49
CA ASP A 381 -4.84 5.90 24.06
C ASP A 381 -4.38 4.49 23.64
N GLU A 382 -5.25 3.49 23.76
CA GLU A 382 -4.95 2.10 23.43
C GLU A 382 -5.26 1.71 21.98
N ASP A 383 -4.49 0.76 21.44
CA ASP A 383 -4.73 0.14 20.13
C ASP A 383 -6.02 -0.70 20.17
N ARG A 384 -7.00 -0.35 19.33
CA ARG A 384 -8.33 -0.98 19.33
C ARG A 384 -8.40 -2.26 18.46
N SER A 385 -7.26 -2.85 18.14
CA SER A 385 -7.14 -4.13 17.42
C SER A 385 -8.06 -5.23 17.96
N ASN A 386 -8.21 -5.33 19.28
CA ASN A 386 -9.04 -6.36 19.93
C ASN A 386 -10.52 -5.96 20.13
N ASP A 387 -10.91 -4.76 19.72
CA ASP A 387 -12.27 -4.27 19.88
C ASP A 387 -13.21 -4.98 18.88
N PRO A 388 -14.16 -5.83 19.33
CA PRO A 388 -15.03 -6.59 18.42
C PRO A 388 -16.00 -5.69 17.64
N THR A 389 -16.20 -4.44 18.06
CA THR A 389 -17.05 -3.47 17.36
C THR A 389 -16.39 -2.84 16.13
N ILE A 390 -15.12 -3.16 15.87
CA ILE A 390 -14.35 -2.61 14.75
C ILE A 390 -14.12 -3.71 13.70
N GLY A 391 -14.64 -3.53 12.50
CA GLY A 391 -14.23 -4.32 11.32
C GLY A 391 -12.94 -3.78 10.69
N VAL A 392 -12.43 -4.45 9.64
CA VAL A 392 -11.32 -3.92 8.82
C VAL A 392 -11.74 -2.62 8.10
N GLY A 393 -13.04 -2.42 7.90
CA GLY A 393 -13.57 -1.34 7.08
C GLY A 393 -13.41 -1.62 5.58
N SER A 394 -13.74 -0.63 4.75
CA SER A 394 -13.57 -0.74 3.31
C SER A 394 -12.13 -0.82 2.88
N VAL A 395 -11.87 -1.58 1.82
CA VAL A 395 -10.51 -1.82 1.29
C VAL A 395 -10.14 -0.89 0.15
N ALA A 396 -11.12 -0.28 -0.50
CA ALA A 396 -10.94 0.79 -1.46
C ALA A 396 -12.18 1.69 -1.47
N ALA A 397 -12.03 2.95 -1.84
CA ALA A 397 -13.13 3.90 -1.98
C ALA A 397 -12.77 5.00 -2.98
N GLY A 398 -13.78 5.63 -3.56
CA GLY A 398 -13.59 6.75 -4.48
C GLY A 398 -14.89 7.31 -5.01
N GLY A 399 -14.79 8.12 -6.05
CA GLY A 399 -15.92 8.75 -6.70
C GLY A 399 -15.53 9.87 -7.65
N ARG A 400 -16.53 10.55 -8.17
CA ARG A 400 -16.40 11.73 -9.05
C ARG A 400 -16.42 13.03 -8.25
N TYR A 401 -15.48 13.93 -8.52
CA TYR A 401 -15.23 15.16 -7.74
C TYR A 401 -14.89 16.37 -8.64
N ASP A 402 -15.85 16.81 -9.46
CA ASP A 402 -15.59 17.74 -10.57
C ASP A 402 -15.15 19.16 -10.15
N ASN A 403 -15.38 19.52 -8.89
CA ASN A 403 -15.19 20.90 -8.41
C ASN A 403 -13.86 21.10 -7.67
N LEU A 404 -13.15 20.04 -7.29
CA LEU A 404 -12.01 20.15 -6.37
C LEU A 404 -10.85 20.97 -6.97
N VAL A 405 -10.53 20.77 -8.25
CA VAL A 405 -9.46 21.50 -8.95
C VAL A 405 -9.78 23.00 -9.02
N SER A 406 -11.04 23.34 -9.28
CA SER A 406 -11.48 24.74 -9.39
C SER A 406 -11.32 25.52 -8.08
N MET A 407 -11.34 24.84 -6.94
CA MET A 407 -11.09 25.47 -5.63
C MET A 407 -9.65 25.99 -5.47
N PHE A 408 -8.71 25.53 -6.30
CA PHE A 408 -7.32 25.99 -6.29
C PHE A 408 -6.98 26.92 -7.46
N SER A 409 -7.61 26.72 -8.63
CA SER A 409 -7.35 27.54 -9.82
C SER A 409 -8.20 28.81 -9.88
N GLY A 410 -9.34 28.84 -9.19
CA GLY A 410 -10.31 29.95 -9.17
C GLY A 410 -11.03 30.22 -10.50
N LYS A 411 -10.72 29.48 -11.58
CA LYS A 411 -11.26 29.73 -12.93
C LYS A 411 -11.49 28.47 -13.75
N GLN A 412 -10.64 27.46 -13.59
CA GLN A 412 -10.64 26.29 -14.47
C GLN A 412 -11.26 25.09 -13.75
N GLN A 413 -12.39 24.62 -14.29
CA GLN A 413 -13.03 23.39 -13.86
C GLN A 413 -12.43 22.22 -14.65
N ILE A 414 -11.80 21.29 -13.94
CA ILE A 414 -11.33 20.03 -14.52
C ILE A 414 -12.11 18.91 -13.83
N PRO A 415 -13.06 18.26 -14.52
CA PRO A 415 -13.77 17.11 -13.99
C PRO A 415 -12.80 15.99 -13.65
N CYS A 416 -13.03 15.31 -12.53
CA CYS A 416 -12.16 14.23 -12.07
C CYS A 416 -12.99 13.07 -11.50
N VAL A 417 -12.53 11.85 -11.73
CA VAL A 417 -13.02 10.64 -11.07
C VAL A 417 -11.84 9.74 -10.72
N GLY A 418 -11.90 9.07 -9.57
CA GLY A 418 -10.80 8.21 -9.16
C GLY A 418 -11.11 7.33 -7.96
N ILE A 419 -10.15 6.48 -7.62
CA ILE A 419 -10.24 5.50 -6.54
C ILE A 419 -8.93 5.43 -5.76
N SER A 420 -9.03 5.24 -4.45
CA SER A 420 -7.92 4.94 -3.55
C SER A 420 -8.06 3.52 -3.00
N PHE A 421 -7.00 2.72 -3.10
CA PHE A 421 -6.89 1.41 -2.43
C PHE A 421 -6.13 1.55 -1.11
N GLY A 422 -6.74 1.07 -0.02
CA GLY A 422 -6.14 1.01 1.31
C GLY A 422 -5.26 -0.23 1.43
N VAL A 423 -4.00 -0.12 1.01
CA VAL A 423 -3.07 -1.26 0.88
C VAL A 423 -2.90 -2.02 2.17
N ASP A 424 -2.82 -1.32 3.31
CA ASP A 424 -2.58 -1.94 4.60
C ASP A 424 -3.77 -2.80 5.09
N ARG A 425 -5.01 -2.44 4.71
CA ARG A 425 -6.19 -3.28 4.92
C ARG A 425 -6.18 -4.49 3.99
N ILE A 426 -5.87 -4.28 2.71
CA ILE A 426 -5.73 -5.36 1.72
C ILE A 426 -4.66 -6.35 2.19
N PHE A 427 -3.51 -5.87 2.64
CA PHE A 427 -2.44 -6.66 3.22
C PHE A 427 -2.92 -7.47 4.43
N SER A 428 -3.63 -6.84 5.36
CA SER A 428 -4.09 -7.51 6.60
C SER A 428 -5.03 -8.67 6.28
N ILE A 429 -6.01 -8.46 5.40
CA ILE A 429 -6.94 -9.51 4.95
C ILE A 429 -6.20 -10.61 4.17
N THR A 430 -5.31 -10.22 3.25
CA THR A 430 -4.53 -11.16 2.43
C THR A 430 -3.65 -12.04 3.31
N LYS A 431 -2.97 -11.47 4.31
CA LYS A 431 -2.15 -12.19 5.28
C LYS A 431 -2.98 -13.19 6.11
N GLN A 432 -4.16 -12.79 6.57
CA GLN A 432 -5.07 -13.68 7.30
C GLN A 432 -5.51 -14.88 6.42
N ARG A 433 -5.84 -14.63 5.15
CA ARG A 433 -6.21 -15.68 4.18
C ARG A 433 -5.06 -16.64 3.91
N LEU A 434 -3.86 -16.12 3.69
CA LEU A 434 -2.66 -16.95 3.50
C LEU A 434 -2.35 -17.81 4.73
N ALA A 435 -2.55 -17.28 5.94
CA ALA A 435 -2.37 -18.04 7.19
C ALA A 435 -3.42 -19.14 7.39
N ALA A 436 -4.64 -18.95 6.87
CA ALA A 436 -5.73 -19.93 6.96
C ALA A 436 -5.67 -21.02 5.88
N SER A 437 -4.87 -20.85 4.82
CA SER A 437 -4.77 -21.80 3.71
C SER A 437 -3.79 -22.94 4.04
N PRO A 438 -4.24 -24.21 4.09
CA PRO A 438 -3.37 -25.36 4.36
C PRO A 438 -2.40 -25.69 3.20
N THR A 439 -2.61 -25.09 2.03
CA THR A 439 -1.82 -25.30 0.80
C THR A 439 -0.93 -24.12 0.46
N ALA A 440 -0.81 -23.12 1.35
CA ALA A 440 0.00 -21.94 1.09
C ALA A 440 1.50 -22.30 0.96
N ALA A 441 2.06 -21.99 -0.20
CA ALA A 441 3.49 -22.05 -0.46
C ALA A 441 4.28 -21.23 0.59
N PRO A 442 5.40 -21.72 1.13
CA PRO A 442 6.25 -20.92 2.00
C PRO A 442 6.69 -19.61 1.32
N ILE A 443 6.40 -18.50 1.99
CA ILE A 443 6.80 -17.16 1.55
C ILE A 443 8.31 -17.00 1.78
N ARG A 444 9.06 -16.85 0.68
CA ARG A 444 10.49 -16.51 0.69
C ARG A 444 10.68 -15.03 0.99
N THR A 445 11.64 -14.69 1.84
CA THR A 445 11.96 -13.30 2.22
C THR A 445 13.09 -12.67 1.43
N ASN A 446 13.64 -13.41 0.47
CA ASN A 446 14.65 -12.93 -0.48
C ASN A 446 14.36 -13.54 -1.85
N GLU A 447 15.00 -12.98 -2.87
CA GLU A 447 14.89 -13.45 -4.26
C GLU A 447 16.15 -14.20 -4.71
N VAL A 448 16.98 -14.70 -3.78
CA VAL A 448 18.23 -15.37 -4.14
C VAL A 448 17.92 -16.67 -4.89
N ASP A 449 18.37 -16.79 -6.14
CA ASP A 449 18.16 -17.96 -6.95
C ASP A 449 19.18 -19.07 -6.62
N VAL A 450 20.41 -18.67 -6.32
CA VAL A 450 21.54 -19.60 -6.14
C VAL A 450 22.35 -19.30 -4.89
N TYR A 451 22.62 -20.33 -4.09
CA TYR A 451 23.57 -20.24 -2.99
C TYR A 451 24.88 -20.95 -3.36
N VAL A 452 25.98 -20.20 -3.44
CA VAL A 452 27.31 -20.73 -3.76
C VAL A 452 27.96 -21.28 -2.50
N MET A 453 28.22 -22.58 -2.53
CA MET A 453 28.77 -23.38 -1.44
C MET A 453 30.13 -23.93 -1.82
N ALA A 454 30.91 -24.27 -0.81
CA ALA A 454 32.12 -25.07 -1.01
C ALA A 454 32.25 -26.14 0.06
N PHE A 455 32.87 -27.26 -0.30
CA PHE A 455 33.25 -28.33 0.61
C PHE A 455 34.62 -28.88 0.24
N GLY A 456 35.30 -29.48 1.20
CA GLY A 456 36.58 -30.11 0.97
C GLY A 456 37.01 -30.97 2.15
N GLY A 457 38.08 -31.73 1.94
CA GLY A 457 38.62 -32.67 2.91
C GLY A 457 39.63 -32.04 3.88
N LYS A 458 40.63 -32.85 4.26
CA LYS A 458 41.70 -32.43 5.16
C LYS A 458 42.57 -31.37 4.46
N GLY A 459 42.63 -30.17 5.02
CA GLY A 459 43.37 -29.03 4.44
C GLY A 459 42.50 -28.00 3.74
N PHE A 460 41.18 -28.21 3.66
CA PHE A 460 40.24 -27.30 3.00
C PHE A 460 40.34 -25.86 3.52
N GLU A 461 40.54 -24.93 2.59
CA GLU A 461 40.69 -23.51 2.88
C GLU A 461 39.39 -22.70 2.73
N GLY A 462 38.29 -23.37 2.39
CA GLY A 462 36.98 -22.75 2.27
C GLY A 462 36.64 -22.20 0.88
N LEU A 463 37.62 -22.20 -0.02
CA LEU A 463 37.52 -21.72 -1.41
C LEU A 463 36.85 -20.34 -1.50
N LEU A 464 37.24 -19.40 -0.63
CA LEU A 464 36.57 -18.10 -0.54
C LEU A 464 36.71 -17.31 -1.85
N THR A 465 37.92 -17.24 -2.41
CA THR A 465 38.19 -16.50 -3.66
C THR A 465 37.41 -17.09 -4.84
N GLU A 466 37.31 -18.41 -4.89
CA GLU A 466 36.60 -19.13 -5.95
C GLU A 466 35.09 -18.94 -5.79
N ARG A 467 34.55 -19.05 -4.57
CA ARG A 467 33.14 -18.73 -4.29
C ARG A 467 32.80 -17.29 -4.68
N MET A 468 33.68 -16.33 -4.37
CA MET A 468 33.51 -14.93 -4.78
C MET A 468 33.53 -14.77 -6.31
N GLN A 469 34.43 -15.46 -7.01
CA GLN A 469 34.50 -15.44 -8.47
C GLN A 469 33.23 -16.02 -9.10
N ILE A 470 32.72 -17.14 -8.59
CA ILE A 470 31.47 -17.73 -9.05
C ILE A 470 30.28 -16.81 -8.76
N ALA A 471 30.17 -16.26 -7.56
CA ALA A 471 29.12 -15.30 -7.23
C ALA A 471 29.16 -14.08 -8.15
N LYS A 472 30.35 -13.52 -8.41
CA LYS A 472 30.55 -12.43 -9.38
C LYS A 472 30.06 -12.81 -10.77
N ARG A 473 30.43 -13.99 -11.28
CA ARG A 473 29.98 -14.47 -12.60
C ARG A 473 28.46 -14.56 -12.71
N LEU A 474 27.82 -15.10 -11.68
CA LEU A 474 26.36 -15.20 -11.62
C LEU A 474 25.72 -13.81 -11.57
N TRP A 475 26.24 -12.88 -10.75
CA TRP A 475 25.77 -11.49 -10.71
C TRP A 475 25.95 -10.76 -12.05
N ASP A 476 27.10 -10.90 -12.69
CA ASP A 476 27.38 -10.31 -14.02
C ASP A 476 26.42 -10.85 -15.09
N ALA A 477 25.90 -12.07 -14.91
CA ALA A 477 24.88 -12.69 -15.76
C ALA A 477 23.43 -12.37 -15.35
N GLY A 478 23.23 -11.49 -14.36
CA GLY A 478 21.91 -11.10 -13.85
C GLY A 478 21.23 -12.15 -12.98
N ILE A 479 21.96 -13.16 -12.49
CA ILE A 479 21.45 -14.21 -11.61
C ILE A 479 21.64 -13.77 -10.15
N LYS A 480 20.59 -13.93 -9.33
CA LYS A 480 20.62 -13.52 -7.93
C LYS A 480 21.32 -14.60 -7.11
N ALA A 481 22.57 -14.34 -6.70
CA ALA A 481 23.39 -15.31 -6.00
C ALA A 481 23.86 -14.81 -4.62
N GLU A 482 24.06 -15.73 -3.67
CA GLU A 482 24.70 -15.45 -2.38
C GLU A 482 25.73 -16.52 -2.00
N PHE A 483 26.58 -16.22 -1.02
CA PHE A 483 27.50 -17.17 -0.41
C PHE A 483 27.78 -16.79 1.05
N SER A 484 28.33 -17.73 1.84
CA SER A 484 28.64 -17.46 3.24
C SER A 484 29.82 -16.51 3.41
N TRP A 485 29.64 -15.47 4.25
CA TRP A 485 30.66 -14.51 4.69
C TRP A 485 31.59 -15.08 5.77
N LYS A 486 32.01 -16.32 5.57
CA LYS A 486 33.04 -16.99 6.37
C LYS A 486 34.10 -17.48 5.43
N VAL A 487 35.37 -17.41 5.86
CA VAL A 487 36.49 -17.97 5.09
C VAL A 487 36.26 -19.48 4.89
N LYS A 488 36.02 -20.22 5.98
CA LYS A 488 35.86 -21.68 5.99
C LYS A 488 34.48 -22.12 6.53
N PRO A 489 33.38 -21.94 5.78
CA PRO A 489 32.06 -22.35 6.24
C PRO A 489 31.91 -23.88 6.23
N LYS A 490 31.22 -24.43 7.24
CA LYS A 490 30.88 -25.87 7.25
C LYS A 490 29.72 -26.13 6.29
N LEU A 491 29.77 -27.23 5.53
CA LEU A 491 28.72 -27.58 4.56
C LEU A 491 27.30 -27.61 5.15
N PRO A 492 27.03 -28.22 6.33
CA PRO A 492 25.68 -28.16 6.93
C PRO A 492 25.20 -26.74 7.26
N GLN A 493 26.10 -25.81 7.61
CA GLN A 493 25.72 -24.41 7.87
C GLN A 493 25.36 -23.67 6.58
N GLN A 494 25.97 -24.05 5.46
CA GLN A 494 25.66 -23.48 4.15
C GLN A 494 24.30 -23.95 3.65
N PHE A 495 24.00 -25.26 3.76
CA PHE A 495 22.67 -25.78 3.48
C PHE A 495 21.60 -25.15 4.37
N LYS A 496 21.85 -25.06 5.68
CA LYS A 496 20.92 -24.38 6.60
C LYS A 496 20.67 -22.92 6.20
N ALA A 497 21.69 -22.19 5.76
CA ALA A 497 21.54 -20.81 5.29
C ALA A 497 20.69 -20.73 4.01
N ALA A 498 20.97 -21.59 3.02
CA ALA A 498 20.19 -21.68 1.79
C ALA A 498 18.72 -22.07 2.07
N GLU A 499 18.48 -23.07 2.92
CA GLU A 499 17.15 -23.51 3.33
C GLU A 499 16.38 -22.42 4.09
N SER A 500 17.03 -21.72 5.03
CA SER A 500 16.41 -20.62 5.79
C SER A 500 16.02 -19.45 4.88
N GLY A 501 16.78 -19.22 3.81
CA GLY A 501 16.45 -18.24 2.76
C GLY A 501 15.47 -18.75 1.71
N GLY A 502 15.09 -20.03 1.74
CA GLY A 502 14.31 -20.66 0.68
C GLY A 502 15.00 -20.63 -0.69
N VAL A 503 16.33 -20.68 -0.73
CA VAL A 503 17.10 -20.60 -1.98
C VAL A 503 16.91 -21.89 -2.78
N PRO A 504 16.52 -21.83 -4.05
CA PRO A 504 16.12 -23.03 -4.78
C PRO A 504 17.29 -23.85 -5.34
N LEU A 505 18.43 -23.23 -5.62
CA LEU A 505 19.60 -23.90 -6.18
C LEU A 505 20.83 -23.70 -5.31
N ALA A 506 21.68 -24.71 -5.24
CA ALA A 506 23.01 -24.63 -4.66
C ALA A 506 24.07 -24.93 -5.72
N VAL A 507 25.04 -24.03 -5.89
CA VAL A 507 26.26 -24.31 -6.68
C VAL A 507 27.34 -24.72 -5.71
N ILE A 508 27.80 -25.97 -5.77
CA ILE A 508 28.71 -26.58 -4.82
C ILE A 508 30.08 -26.75 -5.49
N LEU A 509 31.09 -26.13 -4.88
CA LEU A 509 32.49 -26.21 -5.31
C LEU A 509 33.25 -27.22 -4.44
N GLY A 510 33.93 -28.17 -5.08
CA GLY A 510 34.92 -29.06 -4.46
C GLY A 510 36.29 -28.84 -5.10
N GLU A 511 37.36 -29.10 -4.34
CA GLU A 511 38.74 -28.80 -4.80
C GLU A 511 39.14 -29.61 -6.04
N GLU A 512 38.69 -30.86 -6.16
CA GLU A 512 39.00 -31.73 -7.30
C GLU A 512 38.16 -31.36 -8.52
N GLU A 513 36.86 -31.14 -8.32
CA GLU A 513 35.93 -30.74 -9.38
C GLU A 513 36.33 -29.39 -9.98
N LEU A 514 36.69 -28.43 -9.13
CA LEU A 514 37.10 -27.11 -9.60
C LEU A 514 38.39 -27.16 -10.42
N LYS A 515 39.36 -28.00 -10.04
CA LYS A 515 40.59 -28.25 -10.83
C LYS A 515 40.27 -28.88 -12.19
N ALA A 516 39.23 -29.70 -12.26
CA ALA A 516 38.74 -30.27 -13.51
C ALA A 516 37.88 -29.29 -14.34
N GLY A 517 37.70 -28.04 -13.89
CA GLY A 517 36.85 -27.07 -14.56
C GLY A 517 35.36 -27.33 -14.37
N MET A 518 34.97 -28.02 -13.30
CA MET A 518 33.61 -28.46 -13.02
C MET A 518 33.07 -27.86 -11.71
N CYS A 519 31.75 -27.84 -11.58
CA CYS A 519 31.05 -27.63 -10.33
C CYS A 519 29.81 -28.52 -10.28
N LYS A 520 29.14 -28.56 -9.12
CA LYS A 520 27.89 -29.30 -8.96
C LYS A 520 26.73 -28.34 -8.74
N ILE A 521 25.62 -28.51 -9.46
CA ILE A 521 24.38 -27.77 -9.23
C ILE A 521 23.36 -28.72 -8.59
N LYS A 522 22.88 -28.37 -7.40
CA LYS A 522 21.87 -29.14 -6.65
C LYS A 522 20.59 -28.32 -6.55
N GLU A 523 19.47 -28.95 -6.85
CA GLU A 523 18.13 -28.39 -6.61
C GLU A 523 17.68 -28.71 -5.18
N MET A 524 17.24 -27.69 -4.46
CA MET A 524 16.87 -27.77 -3.05
C MET A 524 15.44 -28.27 -2.91
N GLY A 525 15.19 -29.14 -1.93
CA GLY A 525 13.84 -29.62 -1.61
C GLY A 525 13.28 -30.75 -2.49
N LEU A 526 14.08 -31.31 -3.41
CA LEU A 526 13.66 -32.50 -4.18
C LEU A 526 13.30 -33.68 -3.25
N PRO A 527 12.28 -34.50 -3.59
CA PRO A 527 11.89 -35.66 -2.79
C PRO A 527 12.98 -36.74 -2.80
N ASP A 528 12.96 -37.60 -1.77
CA ASP A 528 13.89 -38.72 -1.71
C ASP A 528 13.62 -39.70 -2.85
N GLY A 529 14.70 -40.19 -3.49
CA GLY A 529 14.62 -41.02 -4.69
C GLY A 529 14.60 -40.26 -6.02
N HIS A 530 14.54 -38.92 -6.01
CA HIS A 530 14.66 -38.13 -7.24
C HIS A 530 16.07 -38.29 -7.87
N ALA A 531 16.16 -38.48 -9.19
CA ALA A 531 17.41 -38.77 -9.89
C ALA A 531 18.49 -37.69 -9.69
N GLU A 532 18.08 -36.42 -9.62
CA GLU A 532 18.97 -35.27 -9.41
C GLU A 532 19.09 -34.84 -7.94
N LYS A 533 18.60 -35.64 -6.98
CA LYS A 533 18.60 -35.30 -5.56
C LYS A 533 19.99 -34.90 -5.06
N GLU A 534 21.04 -35.59 -5.51
CA GLU A 534 22.43 -35.30 -5.12
C GLU A 534 23.13 -34.21 -5.93
N GLY A 535 22.42 -33.59 -6.87
CA GLY A 535 22.94 -32.58 -7.78
C GLY A 535 23.64 -33.16 -9.00
N VAL A 536 23.79 -32.33 -10.03
CA VAL A 536 24.34 -32.68 -11.34
C VAL A 536 25.66 -31.97 -11.55
N MET A 537 26.64 -32.67 -12.12
CA MET A 537 27.94 -32.08 -12.50
C MET A 537 27.80 -31.24 -13.75
N VAL A 538 28.36 -30.03 -13.72
CA VAL A 538 28.25 -29.02 -14.78
C VAL A 538 29.63 -28.41 -15.01
N GLU A 539 30.00 -28.24 -16.27
CA GLU A 539 31.23 -27.53 -16.64
C GLU A 539 31.12 -26.06 -16.25
N LEU A 540 32.18 -25.51 -15.65
CA LEU A 540 32.19 -24.13 -15.17
C LEU A 540 31.91 -23.14 -16.30
N ARG A 541 32.27 -23.44 -17.56
CA ARG A 541 32.00 -22.56 -18.71
C ARG A 541 30.50 -22.43 -19.05
N ASP A 542 29.68 -23.40 -18.63
CA ASP A 542 28.25 -23.46 -18.95
C ASP A 542 27.37 -23.09 -17.74
N LEU A 543 28.00 -22.76 -16.60
CA LEU A 543 27.34 -22.54 -15.31
C LEU A 543 26.16 -21.56 -15.40
N GLU A 544 26.38 -20.37 -15.95
CA GLU A 544 25.36 -19.32 -16.01
C GLU A 544 24.16 -19.73 -16.87
N GLY A 545 24.42 -20.42 -17.99
CA GLY A 545 23.40 -20.93 -18.89
C GLY A 545 22.55 -22.01 -18.23
N GLU A 546 23.19 -22.97 -17.56
CA GLU A 546 22.50 -24.06 -16.88
C GLU A 546 21.69 -23.59 -15.68
N VAL A 547 22.24 -22.66 -14.88
CA VAL A 547 21.51 -22.02 -13.79
C VAL A 547 20.28 -21.28 -14.33
N ARG A 548 20.43 -20.47 -15.38
CA ARG A 548 19.31 -19.74 -15.99
C ARG A 548 18.22 -20.69 -16.48
N ARG A 549 18.62 -21.78 -17.15
CA ARG A 549 17.70 -22.81 -17.63
C ARG A 549 16.91 -23.43 -16.48
N ARG A 550 17.55 -23.77 -15.36
CA ARG A 550 16.90 -24.36 -14.17
C ARG A 550 15.95 -23.39 -13.48
N ILE A 551 16.35 -22.13 -13.30
CA ILE A 551 15.49 -21.08 -12.72
C ILE A 551 14.24 -20.84 -13.58
N SER A 552 14.37 -20.91 -14.91
CA SER A 552 13.27 -20.64 -15.85
C SER A 552 12.25 -21.79 -16.03
N ARG A 553 12.43 -22.96 -15.40
CA ARG A 553 11.52 -24.10 -15.59
C ARG A 553 10.13 -23.80 -15.00
N PRO A 554 9.03 -23.90 -15.78
CA PRO A 554 7.67 -23.64 -15.29
C PRO A 554 7.21 -24.57 -14.16
N GLU A 555 7.80 -25.77 -14.04
CA GLU A 555 7.39 -26.86 -13.15
C GLU A 555 8.50 -27.31 -12.16
N GLY A 556 9.71 -26.75 -12.25
CA GLY A 556 10.92 -27.30 -11.59
C GLY A 556 11.41 -26.55 -10.36
N LEU A 557 10.54 -25.81 -9.70
CA LEU A 557 10.80 -25.24 -8.38
C LEU A 557 9.67 -25.77 -7.53
N ALA A 558 9.97 -26.58 -6.51
CA ALA A 558 8.97 -27.11 -5.57
C ALA A 558 7.93 -26.03 -5.27
N GLU A 559 6.62 -26.34 -5.25
CA GLU A 559 5.54 -25.33 -5.23
C GLU A 559 5.73 -24.21 -4.16
N GLY A 560 6.52 -24.46 -3.12
CA GLY A 560 7.00 -23.49 -2.14
C GLY A 560 8.10 -22.49 -2.56
N LEU A 561 8.58 -22.52 -3.81
CA LEU A 561 9.71 -21.73 -4.30
C LEU A 561 9.34 -20.77 -5.43
N LYS A 562 8.11 -20.89 -5.96
CA LYS A 562 7.49 -19.86 -6.81
C LYS A 562 7.18 -18.67 -5.92
N GLY A 563 7.47 -17.45 -6.41
CA GLY A 563 7.13 -16.22 -5.68
C GLY A 563 5.67 -16.20 -5.21
N VAL A 564 5.37 -15.39 -4.20
CA VAL A 564 4.08 -15.41 -3.50
C VAL A 564 2.89 -15.40 -4.46
N SER A 565 2.18 -16.54 -4.51
CA SER A 565 0.85 -16.62 -5.09
C SER A 565 -0.14 -16.11 -4.06
N LEU A 566 -0.86 -15.03 -4.36
CA LEU A 566 -1.93 -14.52 -3.50
C LEU A 566 -3.23 -15.32 -3.70
N ASP A 567 -3.28 -16.18 -4.72
CA ASP A 567 -4.37 -17.13 -4.94
C ASP A 567 -4.33 -18.20 -3.86
N ALA A 568 -5.14 -18.02 -2.81
CA ALA A 568 -5.54 -19.11 -1.94
C ALA A 568 -6.50 -20.01 -2.74
N LYS A 569 -5.95 -20.95 -3.52
CA LYS A 569 -6.76 -21.96 -4.20
C LYS A 569 -7.63 -22.67 -3.15
N THR A 570 -8.93 -22.48 -3.25
CA THR A 570 -9.92 -23.28 -2.54
C THR A 570 -9.93 -24.67 -3.16
N SER A 571 -9.86 -25.70 -2.30
CA SER A 571 -10.18 -27.09 -2.64
C SER A 571 -11.61 -27.22 -3.16
#